data_AF-A0A179DH33-F1
#
_entry.id   AF-A0A179DH33-F1
#
_cell.length_a   1.000
_cell.length_b   1.000
_cell.length_c   1.000
_cell.angle_alpha   90.00
_cell.angle_beta   90.00
_cell.angle_gamma   90.00
#
_symmetry.space_group_name_H-M   'P 1'
#
loop_
_entity.id
_entity.type
_entity.pdbx_description
1 polymer ?
#
loop_
_entity_poly.entity_id
_entity_poly.type
_entity_poly.pdbx_seq_one_letter_code
_entity_poly.pdbx_strand_id
1 'polypeptide(L)'
;MNLIWTSDAWSDYLFWQTTDKSKLKRLNELLKSIVREPYIGIGNPEPLKHDLKGCWSRRIDSEHRVVYIFENDSIKIISCRYHY
;
A
#
# COMPACT_ATOMS: atom_id res chain seq x y z
N MET A 1 12.16 -8.74 6.37
CA MET A 1 11.08 -7.74 6.17
C MET A 1 9.78 -8.08 6.89
N ASN A 2 9.45 -7.22 7.85
CA ASN A 2 8.15 -7.22 8.52
C ASN A 2 7.15 -6.33 7.76
N LEU A 3 5.87 -6.67 7.84
CA LEU A 3 4.77 -5.85 7.35
C LEU A 3 3.99 -5.28 8.53
N ILE A 4 4.09 -3.98 8.73
CA ILE A 4 3.49 -3.23 9.83
C ILE A 4 2.30 -2.44 9.29
N TRP A 5 1.24 -2.33 10.08
CA TRP A 5 0.02 -1.65 9.67
C TRP A 5 -0.32 -0.53 10.66
N THR A 6 -0.71 0.63 10.14
CA THR A 6 -1.52 1.58 10.94
C THR A 6 -2.91 0.99 11.19
N SER A 7 -3.60 1.45 12.23
CA SER A 7 -4.97 1.04 12.52
C SER A 7 -5.92 1.33 11.34
N ASP A 8 -5.70 2.45 10.65
CA ASP A 8 -6.50 2.85 9.48
C ASP A 8 -6.23 1.91 8.29
N ALA A 9 -4.97 1.64 7.97
CA ALA A 9 -4.62 0.69 6.89
C ALA A 9 -5.14 -0.72 7.17
N TRP A 10 -5.13 -1.14 8.45
CA TRP A 10 -5.69 -2.43 8.84
C TRP A 10 -7.21 -2.47 8.62
N SER A 11 -7.91 -1.40 8.99
CA SER A 11 -9.35 -1.27 8.76
C SER A 11 -9.70 -1.24 7.28
N ASP A 12 -8.92 -0.53 6.46
CA ASP A 12 -9.03 -0.51 4.99
C ASP A 12 -8.88 -1.93 4.41
N TYR A 13 -7.88 -2.68 4.89
CA TYR A 13 -7.65 -4.05 4.46
C TYR A 13 -8.83 -4.96 4.79
N LEU A 14 -9.37 -4.87 6.01
CA LEU A 14 -10.56 -5.64 6.42
C LEU A 14 -11.80 -5.25 5.62
N PHE A 15 -11.98 -3.96 5.31
CA PHE A 15 -13.08 -3.49 4.47
C PHE A 15 -13.08 -4.15 3.09
N TRP A 16 -11.91 -4.29 2.46
CA TRP A 16 -11.80 -4.96 1.16
C TRP A 16 -12.18 -6.43 1.20
N GLN A 17 -11.98 -7.11 2.34
CA GLN A 17 -12.37 -8.52 2.49
C GLN A 17 -13.89 -8.74 2.40
N THR A 18 -14.67 -7.77 2.89
CA THR A 18 -16.13 -7.87 2.91
C THR A 18 -16.79 -7.20 1.70
N THR A 19 -16.14 -6.19 1.11
CA THR A 19 -16.78 -5.34 0.10
C THR A 19 -16.40 -5.69 -1.33
N ASP A 20 -15.12 -5.94 -1.62
CA ASP A 20 -14.66 -6.18 -2.99
C ASP A 20 -13.42 -7.09 -3.02
N LYS A 21 -13.67 -8.37 -3.28
CA LYS A 21 -12.61 -9.41 -3.34
C LYS A 21 -11.65 -9.21 -4.51
N SER A 22 -12.05 -8.49 -5.57
CA SER A 22 -11.16 -8.22 -6.70
C SER A 22 -10.09 -7.19 -6.32
N LYS A 23 -10.50 -6.12 -5.61
CA LYS A 23 -9.58 -5.13 -5.04
C LYS A 23 -8.71 -5.72 -3.95
N LEU A 24 -9.26 -6.59 -3.09
CA LEU A 24 -8.46 -7.33 -2.11
C LEU A 24 -7.37 -8.16 -2.79
N LYS A 25 -7.71 -8.90 -3.86
CA LYS A 25 -6.74 -9.70 -4.61
C LYS A 25 -5.62 -8.82 -5.17
N ARG A 26 -5.98 -7.69 -5.80
CA ARG A 26 -5.02 -6.73 -6.35
C ARG A 26 -4.13 -6.12 -5.27
N LEU A 27 -4.70 -5.76 -4.13
CA LEU A 27 -3.96 -5.27 -2.97
C LEU A 27 -2.93 -6.31 -2.49
N ASN A 28 -3.33 -7.57 -2.36
CA ASN A 28 -2.42 -8.65 -1.97
C ASN A 28 -1.27 -8.88 -2.95
N GLU A 29 -1.51 -8.72 -4.26
CA GLU A 29 -0.44 -8.75 -5.27
C GLU A 29 0.55 -7.59 -5.09
N LEU A 30 0.04 -6.38 -4.85
CA LEU A 30 0.87 -5.20 -4.58
C LEU A 30 1.70 -5.39 -3.31
N LEU A 31 1.11 -5.86 -2.21
CA LEU A 31 1.82 -6.10 -0.94
C LEU A 31 2.97 -7.11 -1.12
N LYS A 32 2.73 -8.20 -1.86
CA LYS A 32 3.79 -9.16 -2.21
C LYS A 32 4.91 -8.52 -3.03
N SER A 33 4.56 -7.68 -4.02
CA SER A 33 5.55 -6.96 -4.82
C SER A 33 6.35 -5.95 -3.99
N ILE A 34 5.71 -5.22 -3.08
CA ILE A 34 6.33 -4.23 -2.20
C ILE A 34 7.33 -4.90 -1.26
N VAL A 35 6.97 -6.05 -0.68
CA VAL A 35 7.86 -6.80 0.22
C VAL A 35 9.11 -7.30 -0.51
N ARG A 36 9.02 -7.62 -1.81
CA ARG A 36 10.17 -8.08 -2.60
C ARG A 36 11.02 -6.91 -3.10
N GLU A 37 10.39 -5.90 -3.67
CA GLU A 37 11.05 -4.74 -4.29
C GLU A 37 10.30 -3.46 -3.94
N PRO A 38 10.66 -2.77 -2.84
CA PRO A 38 9.89 -1.64 -2.31
C PRO A 38 9.73 -0.47 -3.27
N TYR A 39 10.64 -0.26 -4.22
CA TYR A 39 10.66 0.97 -5.04
C TYR A 39 10.30 0.76 -6.52
N ILE A 40 10.12 -0.50 -6.96
CA ILE A 40 9.85 -0.84 -8.35
C ILE A 40 8.78 -1.94 -8.47
N GLY A 41 8.36 -2.24 -9.70
CA GLY A 41 7.40 -3.30 -10.00
C GLY A 41 5.98 -2.79 -10.29
N ILE A 42 4.99 -3.62 -9.98
CA ILE A 42 3.59 -3.38 -10.38
C ILE A 42 2.94 -2.23 -9.60
N GLY A 43 1.94 -1.61 -10.22
CA GLY A 43 1.14 -0.54 -9.59
C GLY A 43 1.74 0.85 -9.75
N ASN A 44 2.66 1.08 -10.69
CA ASN A 44 3.31 2.36 -10.93
C ASN A 44 3.82 3.04 -9.64
N PRO A 45 4.89 2.51 -9.02
CA PRO A 45 5.43 3.05 -7.78
C PRO A 45 5.85 4.52 -7.94
N GLU A 46 5.31 5.38 -7.10
CA GLU A 46 5.54 6.83 -7.13
C GLU A 46 5.99 7.31 -5.74
N PRO A 47 7.14 8.00 -5.61
CA PRO A 47 7.55 8.62 -4.35
C PRO A 47 6.67 9.84 -4.06
N LEU A 48 6.18 9.95 -2.83
CA LEU A 48 5.36 11.08 -2.40
C LEU A 48 6.21 12.26 -1.93
N LYS A 49 5.60 13.45 -1.93
CA LYS A 49 6.25 14.74 -1.66
C LYS A 49 5.65 15.44 -0.44
N HIS A 50 6.25 16.55 -0.03
CA HIS A 50 5.80 17.41 1.07
C HIS A 50 5.65 16.62 2.40
N ASP A 51 4.50 16.65 3.03
CA ASP A 51 4.23 16.02 4.33
C ASP A 51 4.36 14.50 4.29
N LEU A 52 4.31 13.91 3.09
CA LEU A 52 4.46 12.46 2.85
C LEU A 52 5.83 12.11 2.26
N LYS A 53 6.82 13.01 2.37
CA LYS A 53 8.19 12.74 1.88
C LYS A 53 8.75 11.47 2.54
N GLY A 54 9.23 10.55 1.71
CA GLY A 54 9.74 9.24 2.14
C GLY A 54 8.70 8.12 1.99
N CYS A 55 7.41 8.45 1.90
CA CYS A 55 6.37 7.49 1.56
C CYS A 55 6.34 7.23 0.05
N TRP A 56 5.75 6.08 -0.30
CA TRP A 56 5.58 5.61 -1.66
C TRP A 56 4.12 5.21 -1.88
N SER A 57 3.64 5.43 -3.09
CA SER A 57 2.29 5.10 -3.53
C SER A 57 2.30 4.09 -4.67
N ARG A 58 1.36 3.14 -4.65
CA ARG A 58 1.07 2.23 -5.76
C ARG A 58 -0.42 2.15 -6.03
N ARG A 59 -0.78 2.10 -7.31
CA ARG A 59 -2.14 2.03 -7.83
C ARG A 59 -2.76 0.65 -7.63
N ILE A 60 -3.82 0.60 -6.82
CA ILE A 60 -4.75 -0.53 -6.76
C ILE A 60 -5.59 -0.49 -8.04
N ASP A 61 -6.22 0.65 -8.33
CA ASP A 61 -6.98 0.94 -9.53
C ASP A 61 -6.86 2.43 -9.91
N SER A 62 -7.82 3.02 -10.62
CA SER A 62 -7.81 4.45 -10.96
C SER A 62 -7.93 5.35 -9.73
N GLU A 63 -8.66 4.92 -8.69
CA GLU A 63 -9.05 5.72 -7.53
C GLU A 63 -8.19 5.43 -6.29
N HIS A 64 -7.95 4.16 -5.96
CA HIS A 64 -7.35 3.76 -4.71
C HIS A 64 -5.84 3.50 -4.82
N ARG A 65 -5.12 3.83 -3.75
CA ARG A 65 -3.68 3.62 -3.64
C ARG A 65 -3.33 2.82 -2.39
N VAL A 66 -2.26 2.03 -2.49
CA VAL A 66 -1.50 1.58 -1.31
C VAL A 66 -0.43 2.61 -1.07
N VAL A 67 -0.36 3.14 0.14
CA VAL A 67 0.75 4.00 0.55
C VAL A 67 1.47 3.42 1.74
N TYR A 68 2.78 3.44 1.64
CA TYR A 68 3.67 2.77 2.56
C TYR A 68 5.00 3.50 2.66
N ILE A 69 5.74 3.17 3.71
CA ILE A 69 7.12 3.60 3.88
C ILE A 69 8.00 2.37 4.16
N PHE A 70 9.21 2.38 3.61
CA PHE A 70 10.22 1.35 3.87
C PHE A 70 11.32 1.92 4.75
N GLU A 71 11.38 1.46 5.99
CA GLU A 71 12.34 1.91 7.00
C GLU A 71 12.72 0.71 7.89
N ASN A 72 13.98 0.64 8.31
CA ASN A 72 14.46 -0.38 9.27
C ASN A 72 14.09 -1.82 8.89
N ASP A 73 14.32 -2.20 7.62
CA ASP A 73 13.94 -3.50 7.05
C ASP A 73 12.45 -3.86 7.24
N SER A 74 11.58 -2.85 7.34
CA SER A 74 10.14 -3.03 7.54
C SER A 74 9.34 -2.19 6.57
N ILE A 75 8.24 -2.74 6.07
CA ILE A 75 7.25 -2.01 5.29
C ILE A 75 6.11 -1.63 6.23
N LYS A 76 5.90 -0.34 6.43
CA LYS A 76 4.76 0.17 7.17
C LYS A 76 3.70 0.67 6.19
N ILE A 77 2.55 0.01 6.16
CA ILE A 77 1.38 0.43 5.37
C ILE A 77 0.64 1.52 6.15
N ILE A 78 0.38 2.63 5.48
CA ILE A 78 -0.24 3.85 6.04
C ILE A 78 -1.72 3.92 5.66
N SER A 79 -2.06 3.59 4.40
CA SER A 79 -3.43 3.42 3.91
C SER A 79 -3.44 2.50 2.69
N CYS A 80 -4.57 1.84 2.44
CA CYS A 80 -4.80 1.05 1.23
C CYS A 80 -6.21 1.24 0.63
N ARG A 81 -6.82 2.41 0.88
CA ARG A 81 -8.11 2.80 0.35
C ARG A 81 -8.13 4.31 0.13
N TYR A 82 -8.83 4.73 -0.93
CA TYR A 82 -8.88 6.12 -1.41
C TYR A 82 -7.54 6.67 -1.88
N HIS A 83 -7.59 7.89 -2.41
CA HIS A 83 -6.42 8.68 -2.79
C HIS A 83 -6.13 9.69 -1.68
N TYR A 84 -4.86 10.06 -1.55
CA TYR A 84 -4.43 11.22 -0.76
C TYR A 84 -4.84 12.51 -1.47
#